data_AF-A0A5C5V1P3-F1
#
_entry.id   AF-A0A5C5V1P3-F1
#
_cell.length_a   1.000
_cell.length_b   1.000
_cell.length_c   1.000
_cell.angle_alpha   90.00
_cell.angle_beta   90.00
_cell.angle_gamma   90.00
#
_symmetry.space_group_name_H-M   'P 1'
#
loop_
_entity.id
_entity.type
_entity.pdbx_description
1 polymer ?
#
loop_
_entity_poly.entity_id
_entity_poly.type
_entity_poly.pdbx_seq_one_letter_code
_entity_poly.pdbx_strand_id
1 'polypeptide(L)'
;MLPVELQRRVGYLDLMSGMAYPRSVSAWHAADEESNGWVVRDRLTAPVLIGENDKLLIDGGCLERISAPDGGLVHINGDLATDLEIGGHHELIIRGDIIADCTVLASGFHHVYVGGSVAGTIRVDDSSKLWIDGDFTGAMTTGHPTSRIDVAGDFSAIIRPTRQASLLYLSVGGFSEHQRICEIADLGYTEFNASIGASDTAPGYYPLDWSQRRTDKGMSHARWCVQRDSRAE
;
A
#
# COMPACT_ATOMS: atom_id res chain seq x y z
N MET A 1 -17.50 -6.66 2.43
CA MET A 1 -16.18 -6.13 2.82
C MET A 1 -15.99 -6.34 4.31
N LEU A 2 -14.77 -6.58 4.79
CA LEU A 2 -14.49 -6.58 6.23
C LEU A 2 -14.72 -5.15 6.78
N PRO A 3 -15.28 -4.96 7.98
CA PRO A 3 -15.39 -3.64 8.61
C PRO A 3 -14.02 -2.94 8.69
N VAL A 4 -13.96 -1.60 8.60
CA VAL A 4 -12.68 -0.83 8.59
C VAL A 4 -11.78 -1.21 9.76
N GLU A 5 -12.31 -1.34 10.98
CA GLU A 5 -11.53 -1.78 12.14
C GLU A 5 -10.98 -3.22 12.00
N LEU A 6 -11.70 -4.08 11.28
CA LEU A 6 -11.25 -5.43 10.98
C LEU A 6 -10.26 -5.43 9.81
N GLN A 7 -10.37 -4.53 8.83
CA GLN A 7 -9.36 -4.32 7.78
C GLN A 7 -8.08 -3.75 8.38
N ARG A 8 -8.18 -2.82 9.33
CA ARG A 8 -7.04 -2.34 10.13
C ARG A 8 -6.34 -3.48 10.83
N ARG A 9 -7.11 -4.27 11.57
CA ARG A 9 -6.57 -5.46 12.25
C ARG A 9 -6.05 -6.47 11.27
N VAL A 10 -6.67 -6.70 10.11
CA VAL A 10 -6.20 -7.67 9.11
C VAL A 10 -4.98 -7.15 8.38
N GLY A 11 -4.89 -5.89 7.99
CA GLY A 11 -3.73 -5.31 7.32
C GLY A 11 -2.54 -5.19 8.25
N TYR A 12 -2.79 -4.73 9.48
CA TYR A 12 -1.81 -4.78 10.56
C TYR A 12 -1.42 -6.23 10.88
N LEU A 13 -2.38 -7.13 11.10
CA LEU A 13 -2.10 -8.54 11.38
C LEU A 13 -1.47 -9.23 10.18
N ASP A 14 -1.70 -8.84 8.94
CA ASP A 14 -1.13 -9.46 7.73
C ASP A 14 0.29 -8.98 7.51
N LEU A 15 0.55 -7.70 7.75
CA LEU A 15 1.91 -7.17 7.88
C LEU A 15 2.65 -7.92 8.99
N MET A 16 1.96 -8.24 10.09
CA MET A 16 2.52 -9.00 11.21
C MET A 16 2.55 -10.53 10.98
N SER A 17 1.60 -11.16 10.28
CA SER A 17 1.35 -12.61 10.26
C SER A 17 1.67 -13.26 8.91
N GLY A 18 2.08 -12.48 7.90
CA GLY A 18 2.57 -13.02 6.65
C GLY A 18 3.69 -14.03 6.88
N MET A 19 3.70 -15.13 6.12
CA MET A 19 4.61 -16.29 6.30
C MET A 19 6.12 -15.98 6.13
N ALA A 20 6.55 -14.72 6.09
CA ALA A 20 7.95 -14.32 6.00
C ALA A 20 8.46 -13.52 7.23
N TYR A 21 7.67 -13.33 8.30
CA TYR A 21 7.94 -12.24 9.25
C TYR A 21 7.90 -12.59 10.76
N PRO A 22 8.68 -13.57 11.25
CA PRO A 22 8.81 -13.81 12.69
C PRO A 22 9.44 -12.63 13.44
N ARG A 23 10.24 -11.76 12.79
CA ARG A 23 11.06 -10.74 13.47
C ARG A 23 10.27 -9.53 13.97
N SER A 24 9.25 -9.06 13.24
CA SER A 24 8.40 -7.93 13.66
C SER A 24 7.41 -8.35 14.75
N VAL A 25 6.80 -9.54 14.61
CA VAL A 25 5.96 -10.15 15.65
C VAL A 25 6.74 -10.36 16.95
N SER A 26 7.95 -10.92 16.88
CA SER A 26 8.82 -11.08 18.05
C SER A 26 9.20 -9.72 18.66
N ALA A 27 9.47 -8.70 17.85
CA ALA A 27 9.83 -7.37 18.34
C ALA A 27 8.66 -6.65 19.05
N TRP A 28 7.43 -6.84 18.58
CA TRP A 28 6.24 -6.21 19.18
C TRP A 28 5.69 -6.97 20.40
N HIS A 29 5.80 -8.31 20.42
CA HIS A 29 5.40 -9.09 21.60
C HIS A 29 6.43 -9.04 22.73
N ALA A 30 7.71 -8.78 22.44
CA ALA A 30 8.74 -8.58 23.44
C ALA A 30 8.74 -7.13 23.97
N ALA A 31 7.57 -6.66 24.42
CA ALA A 31 7.36 -5.35 25.04
C ALA A 31 8.10 -5.15 26.38
N ASP A 32 9.03 -6.05 26.75
CA ASP A 32 9.58 -6.07 28.11
C ASP A 32 11.09 -6.38 28.20
N GLU A 33 11.85 -6.41 27.11
CA GLU A 33 13.31 -6.58 27.25
C GLU A 33 14.09 -5.59 26.39
N GLU A 34 15.08 -4.96 27.05
CA GLU A 34 16.13 -4.05 26.56
C GLU A 34 16.96 -4.61 25.38
N SER A 35 16.53 -5.67 24.71
CA SER A 35 17.27 -6.47 23.73
C SER A 35 16.79 -6.36 22.28
N ASN A 36 15.77 -5.55 21.99
CA ASN A 36 15.03 -5.67 20.72
C ASN A 36 15.66 -5.01 19.48
N GLY A 37 16.85 -4.40 19.59
CA GLY A 37 17.62 -3.86 18.46
C GLY A 37 16.99 -2.65 17.75
N TRP A 38 15.98 -2.01 18.36
CA TRP A 38 15.40 -0.78 17.83
C TRP A 38 16.29 0.41 18.11
N VAL A 39 16.57 1.17 17.06
CA VAL A 39 17.05 2.53 17.15
C VAL A 39 15.82 3.44 17.25
N VAL A 40 15.55 3.98 18.44
CA VAL A 40 14.45 4.92 18.65
C VAL A 40 14.97 6.36 18.49
N ARG A 41 14.18 7.19 17.80
CA ARG A 41 14.45 8.60 17.54
C ARG A 41 13.17 9.41 17.70
N ASP A 42 13.14 10.36 18.62
CA ASP A 42 11.98 11.27 18.76
C ASP A 42 11.82 12.16 17.52
N ARG A 43 12.96 12.53 16.90
CA ARG A 43 13.02 13.31 15.67
C ARG A 43 14.32 13.03 14.93
N LEU A 44 14.25 12.99 13.60
CA LEU A 44 15.44 13.03 12.76
C LEU A 44 15.87 14.49 12.54
N THR A 45 17.16 14.75 12.76
CA THR A 45 17.80 16.07 12.53
C THR A 45 18.77 16.04 11.36
N ALA A 46 18.99 14.87 10.78
CA ALA A 46 19.80 14.63 9.60
C ALA A 46 19.30 13.36 8.91
N PRO A 47 19.62 13.17 7.62
CA PRO A 47 19.32 11.94 6.92
C PRO A 47 19.93 10.70 7.60
N VAL A 48 19.20 9.58 7.55
CA VAL A 48 19.64 8.32 8.16
C VAL A 48 19.71 7.21 7.12
N LEU A 49 20.79 6.43 7.17
CA LEU A 49 20.95 5.17 6.46
C LEU A 49 20.82 4.03 7.48
N ILE A 50 19.97 3.05 7.20
CA ILE A 50 19.87 1.81 7.98
C ILE A 50 20.15 0.60 7.07
N GLY A 51 20.67 -0.47 7.65
CA GLY A 51 20.94 -1.73 6.94
C GLY A 51 19.82 -2.76 7.05
N GLU A 52 19.96 -3.87 6.31
CA GLU A 52 18.98 -4.96 6.15
C GLU A 52 18.35 -5.50 7.46
N ASN A 53 19.09 -5.47 8.57
CA ASN A 53 18.67 -6.04 9.85
C ASN A 53 18.38 -4.98 10.92
N ASP A 54 18.51 -3.71 10.57
CA ASP A 54 18.29 -2.60 11.48
C ASP A 54 16.79 -2.33 11.62
N LYS A 55 16.41 -1.86 12.80
CA LYS A 55 15.03 -1.47 13.11
C LYS A 55 15.04 -0.02 13.56
N LEU A 56 14.32 0.84 12.87
CA LEU A 56 14.23 2.26 13.16
C LEU A 56 12.80 2.63 13.57
N LEU A 57 12.66 3.19 14.76
CA LEU A 57 11.43 3.81 15.24
C LEU A 57 11.61 5.32 15.31
N ILE A 58 10.73 6.06 14.64
CA ILE A 58 10.62 7.51 14.74
C ILE A 58 9.36 7.82 15.54
N ASP A 59 9.52 8.36 16.75
CA ASP A 59 8.43 8.68 17.65
C ASP A 59 7.84 10.08 17.36
N GLY A 60 7.33 10.22 16.14
CA GLY A 60 6.78 11.47 15.62
C GLY A 60 6.74 11.49 14.09
N GLY A 61 6.56 12.68 13.52
CA GLY A 61 6.66 12.90 12.08
C GLY A 61 8.11 12.84 11.58
N CYS A 62 8.29 12.41 10.33
CA CYS A 62 9.57 12.31 9.67
C CYS A 62 9.74 13.45 8.67
N LEU A 63 10.69 14.35 8.95
CA LEU A 63 11.01 15.51 8.11
C LEU A 63 12.33 15.35 7.34
N GLU A 64 13.12 14.31 7.66
CA GLU A 64 14.45 14.07 7.08
C GLU A 64 14.50 12.74 6.35
N ARG A 65 15.27 12.68 5.26
CA ARG A 65 15.34 11.48 4.40
C ARG A 65 15.80 10.24 5.18
N ILE A 66 15.11 9.13 4.95
CA ILE A 66 15.54 7.80 5.39
C ILE A 66 15.92 6.98 4.16
N SER A 67 17.02 6.25 4.24
CA SER A 67 17.45 5.29 3.23
C SER A 67 17.69 3.93 3.89
N ALA A 68 17.04 2.91 3.37
CA ALA A 68 17.10 1.51 3.81
C ALA A 68 17.17 0.57 2.58
N PRO A 69 18.15 0.76 1.67
CA PRO A 69 18.15 0.13 0.35
C PRO A 69 18.37 -1.39 0.40
N ASP A 70 18.91 -1.91 1.50
CA ASP A 70 19.19 -3.33 1.67
C ASP A 70 18.08 -4.07 2.45
N GLY A 71 17.03 -3.36 2.89
CA GLY A 71 16.00 -3.91 3.78
C GLY A 71 16.03 -3.28 5.17
N GLY A 72 15.18 -3.78 6.05
CA GLY A 72 15.04 -3.30 7.42
C GLY A 72 13.58 -3.18 7.86
N LEU A 73 13.40 -2.59 9.04
CA LEU A 73 12.09 -2.27 9.60
C LEU A 73 12.06 -0.79 9.95
N VAL A 74 11.14 -0.04 9.35
CA VAL A 74 10.96 1.39 9.63
C VAL A 74 9.55 1.62 10.15
N HIS A 75 9.45 2.25 11.31
CA HIS A 75 8.20 2.68 11.89
C HIS A 75 8.23 4.18 12.16
N ILE A 76 7.24 4.90 11.65
CA ILE A 76 7.04 6.33 11.84
C ILE A 76 5.72 6.53 12.56
N ASN A 77 5.74 7.04 13.79
CA ASN A 77 4.55 7.25 14.62
C ASN A 77 3.75 8.52 14.24
N GLY A 78 4.14 9.23 13.18
CA GLY A 78 3.43 10.39 12.62
C GLY A 78 3.51 10.42 11.09
N ASP A 79 3.47 11.62 10.52
CA ASP A 79 3.45 11.83 9.07
C ASP A 79 4.83 11.65 8.44
N LEU A 80 4.88 11.19 7.19
CA LEU A 80 6.06 11.22 6.35
C LEU A 80 6.02 12.49 5.48
N ALA A 81 6.96 13.40 5.72
CA ALA A 81 7.08 14.71 5.07
C ALA A 81 8.35 14.89 4.22
N THR A 82 8.95 13.77 3.83
CA THR A 82 10.22 13.73 3.10
C THR A 82 10.31 12.44 2.28
N ASP A 83 11.34 12.35 1.44
CA ASP A 83 11.59 11.15 0.65
C ASP A 83 12.08 10.00 1.54
N LEU A 84 11.61 8.81 1.22
CA LEU A 84 11.96 7.56 1.87
C LEU A 84 12.38 6.55 0.81
N GLU A 85 13.53 5.91 1.00
CA GLU A 85 14.01 4.83 0.15
C GLU A 85 14.07 3.55 0.97
N ILE A 86 13.38 2.51 0.50
CA ILE A 86 13.38 1.16 1.07
C ILE A 86 13.70 0.15 -0.03
N GLY A 87 14.46 -0.88 0.31
CA GLY A 87 14.84 -1.92 -0.62
C GLY A 87 14.79 -3.33 -0.02
N GLY A 88 15.18 -4.35 -0.78
CA GLY A 88 15.24 -5.74 -0.29
C GLY A 88 13.87 -6.30 0.15
N HIS A 89 13.85 -6.97 1.30
CA HIS A 89 12.62 -7.35 2.00
C HIS A 89 12.39 -6.33 3.11
N HIS A 90 11.35 -5.49 2.98
CA HIS A 90 11.15 -4.39 3.92
C HIS A 90 9.72 -4.28 4.40
N GLU A 91 9.60 -3.94 5.69
CA GLU A 91 8.34 -3.57 6.33
C GLU A 91 8.37 -2.09 6.68
N LEU A 92 7.38 -1.36 6.19
CA LEU A 92 7.23 0.07 6.45
C LEU A 92 5.88 0.33 7.11
N ILE A 93 5.92 0.91 8.30
CA ILE A 93 4.73 1.37 9.02
C ILE A 93 4.81 2.88 9.17
N ILE A 94 3.82 3.59 8.66
CA ILE A 94 3.62 5.03 8.84
C ILE A 94 2.26 5.18 9.51
N ARG A 95 2.20 5.70 10.74
CA ARG A 95 0.92 5.86 11.45
C ARG A 95 0.12 7.07 10.99
N GLY A 96 0.80 8.09 10.49
CA GLY A 96 0.19 9.30 9.93
C GLY A 96 0.03 9.25 8.41
N ASP A 97 0.06 10.43 7.81
CA ASP A 97 -0.11 10.63 6.37
C ASP A 97 1.22 10.53 5.61
N ILE A 98 1.15 10.18 4.33
CA ILE A 98 2.21 10.49 3.36
C ILE A 98 1.78 11.78 2.64
N ILE A 99 2.41 12.90 3.00
CA ILE A 99 1.99 14.21 2.49
C ILE A 99 2.35 14.39 1.01
N ALA A 100 1.75 15.43 0.41
CA ALA A 100 2.08 15.84 -0.96
C ALA A 100 3.59 16.13 -1.10
N ASP A 101 4.13 15.91 -2.30
CA ASP A 101 5.55 16.08 -2.66
C ASP A 101 6.54 15.08 -2.05
N CYS A 102 6.08 14.13 -1.21
CA CYS A 102 6.92 13.05 -0.70
C CYS A 102 6.96 11.87 -1.67
N THR A 103 8.13 11.26 -1.81
CA THR A 103 8.30 10.02 -2.58
C THR A 103 8.78 8.87 -1.70
N VAL A 104 8.03 7.77 -1.70
CA VAL A 104 8.50 6.47 -1.21
C VAL A 104 9.03 5.67 -2.39
N LEU A 105 10.33 5.41 -2.43
CA LEU A 105 10.99 4.54 -3.40
C LEU A 105 11.15 3.15 -2.80
N ALA A 106 10.60 2.13 -3.45
CA ALA A 106 10.54 0.77 -2.92
C ALA A 106 11.02 -0.27 -3.97
N SER A 107 12.19 -0.89 -3.74
CA SER A 107 12.78 -1.92 -4.61
C SER A 107 12.86 -3.30 -3.93
N GLY A 108 12.43 -4.39 -4.55
CA GLY A 108 12.23 -5.68 -3.85
C GLY A 108 10.81 -5.89 -3.30
N PHE A 109 10.69 -6.69 -2.23
CA PHE A 109 9.40 -7.17 -1.72
C PHE A 109 8.96 -6.38 -0.50
N HIS A 110 7.88 -5.60 -0.64
CA HIS A 110 7.49 -4.61 0.36
C HIS A 110 6.11 -4.84 0.92
N HIS A 111 6.01 -4.77 2.25
CA HIS A 111 4.76 -4.62 2.97
C HIS A 111 4.71 -3.23 3.60
N VAL A 112 3.78 -2.40 3.13
CA VAL A 112 3.64 -1.01 3.54
C VAL A 112 2.27 -0.81 4.18
N TYR A 113 2.25 -0.20 5.35
CA TYR A 113 1.03 0.24 6.03
C TYR A 113 1.09 1.75 6.28
N VAL A 114 0.02 2.44 5.90
CA VAL A 114 -0.21 3.86 6.15
C VAL A 114 -1.50 4.00 6.95
N GLY A 115 -1.38 4.47 8.20
CA GLY A 115 -2.51 4.69 9.12
C GLY A 115 -3.33 5.93 8.80
N GLY A 116 -2.78 6.86 8.01
CA GLY A 116 -3.46 8.02 7.45
C GLY A 116 -3.74 7.90 5.95
N SER A 117 -3.76 9.04 5.28
CA SER A 117 -3.98 9.19 3.84
C SER A 117 -2.66 9.27 3.06
N VAL A 118 -2.73 8.99 1.76
CA VAL A 118 -1.59 9.10 0.84
C VAL A 118 -1.89 10.15 -0.24
N ALA A 119 -1.23 11.29 -0.13
CA ALA A 119 -1.21 12.34 -1.15
C ALA A 119 0.11 12.36 -1.95
N GLY A 120 1.18 11.75 -1.42
CA GLY A 120 2.48 11.64 -2.08
C GLY A 120 2.55 10.58 -3.18
N THR A 121 3.79 10.27 -3.59
CA THR A 121 4.08 9.26 -4.63
C THR A 121 4.71 8.02 -4.03
N ILE A 122 4.23 6.83 -4.41
CA ILE A 122 4.84 5.54 -4.05
C ILE A 122 5.35 4.88 -5.34
N ARG A 123 6.66 4.65 -5.46
CA ARG A 123 7.25 3.98 -6.62
C ARG A 123 7.72 2.59 -6.22
N VAL A 124 7.13 1.56 -6.82
CA VAL A 124 7.48 0.17 -6.56
C VAL A 124 8.08 -0.48 -7.79
N ASP A 125 9.29 -1.04 -7.67
CA ASP A 125 9.94 -1.76 -8.76
C ASP A 125 9.50 -3.23 -8.84
N ASP A 126 9.45 -3.92 -7.70
CA ASP A 126 9.12 -5.35 -7.62
C ASP A 126 7.78 -5.58 -6.89
N SER A 127 7.61 -6.66 -6.13
CA SER A 127 6.28 -6.95 -5.57
C SER A 127 5.95 -6.13 -4.33
N SER A 128 4.68 -5.70 -4.22
CA SER A 128 4.23 -4.93 -3.06
C SER A 128 2.85 -5.34 -2.56
N LYS A 129 2.67 -5.13 -1.26
CA LYS A 129 1.38 -5.07 -0.60
C LYS A 129 1.29 -3.77 0.19
N LEU A 130 0.28 -2.97 -0.10
CA LEU A 130 0.07 -1.64 0.46
C LEU A 130 -1.31 -1.58 1.11
N TRP A 131 -1.34 -1.12 2.36
CA TRP A 131 -2.54 -0.86 3.13
C TRP A 131 -2.61 0.63 3.47
N ILE A 132 -3.74 1.27 3.18
CA ILE A 132 -3.99 2.69 3.46
C ILE A 132 -5.31 2.80 4.20
N ASP A 133 -5.27 3.31 5.43
CA ASP A 133 -6.46 3.48 6.27
C ASP A 133 -7.29 4.71 5.90
N GLY A 134 -6.66 5.74 5.33
CA GLY A 134 -7.31 6.95 4.83
C GLY A 134 -7.58 6.91 3.33
N ASP A 135 -7.54 8.08 2.71
CA ASP A 135 -7.76 8.26 1.29
C ASP A 135 -6.45 8.08 0.50
N PHE A 136 -6.57 7.67 -0.76
CA PHE A 136 -5.45 7.63 -1.69
C PHE A 136 -5.70 8.56 -2.88
N THR A 137 -5.06 9.74 -2.86
CA THR A 137 -5.20 10.80 -3.86
C THR A 137 -3.92 11.07 -4.65
N GLY A 138 -2.78 10.53 -4.19
CA GLY A 138 -1.48 10.71 -4.81
C GLY A 138 -1.25 9.86 -6.07
N ALA A 139 -0.03 9.34 -6.22
CA ALA A 139 0.34 8.51 -7.35
C ALA A 139 1.09 7.25 -6.92
N MET A 140 0.95 6.18 -7.69
CA MET A 140 1.76 4.98 -7.49
C MET A 140 2.18 4.33 -8.80
N THR A 141 3.44 3.88 -8.83
CA THR A 141 3.88 2.90 -9.82
C THR A 141 3.82 1.49 -9.23
N THR A 142 3.16 0.57 -9.93
CA THR A 142 3.03 -0.83 -9.52
C THR A 142 4.22 -1.63 -10.04
N GLY A 143 4.82 -2.46 -9.19
CA GLY A 143 5.94 -3.29 -9.59
C GLY A 143 5.55 -4.69 -10.08
N HIS A 144 6.55 -5.55 -10.26
CA HIS A 144 6.45 -6.87 -10.89
C HIS A 144 6.92 -8.00 -9.95
N PRO A 145 6.29 -9.19 -9.93
CA PRO A 145 5.09 -9.58 -10.69
C PRO A 145 3.74 -9.10 -10.14
N THR A 146 3.66 -8.65 -8.88
CA THR A 146 2.36 -8.36 -8.24
C THR A 146 2.36 -7.08 -7.42
N SER A 147 1.27 -6.33 -7.50
CA SER A 147 0.97 -5.24 -6.57
C SER A 147 -0.42 -5.42 -6.02
N ARG A 148 -0.54 -5.34 -4.69
CA ARG A 148 -1.81 -5.38 -3.98
C ARG A 148 -1.99 -4.09 -3.20
N ILE A 149 -3.12 -3.43 -3.39
CA ILE A 149 -3.44 -2.14 -2.78
C ILE A 149 -4.80 -2.28 -2.11
N ASP A 150 -4.86 -2.05 -0.81
CA ASP A 150 -6.07 -2.04 -0.01
C ASP A 150 -6.21 -0.62 0.60
N VAL A 151 -7.23 0.13 0.18
CA VAL A 151 -7.55 1.50 0.62
C VAL A 151 -8.86 1.48 1.36
N ALA A 152 -8.91 1.93 2.60
CA ALA A 152 -10.15 1.96 3.38
C ALA A 152 -11.01 3.19 3.08
N GLY A 153 -10.41 4.34 2.76
CA GLY A 153 -11.08 5.57 2.35
C GLY A 153 -11.36 5.66 0.85
N ASP A 154 -11.44 6.90 0.36
CA ASP A 154 -11.70 7.24 -1.04
C ASP A 154 -10.45 7.06 -1.90
N PHE A 155 -10.65 6.75 -3.18
CA PHE A 155 -9.58 6.49 -4.13
C PHE A 155 -9.72 7.36 -5.38
N SER A 156 -8.72 8.20 -5.60
CA SER A 156 -8.55 9.00 -6.83
C SER A 156 -7.12 8.94 -7.38
N ALA A 157 -6.26 8.10 -6.79
CA ALA A 157 -4.85 8.04 -7.11
C ALA A 157 -4.55 7.63 -8.55
N ILE A 158 -3.45 8.16 -9.09
CA ILE A 158 -2.95 7.81 -10.42
C ILE A 158 -2.08 6.55 -10.30
N ILE A 159 -2.52 5.46 -10.94
CA ILE A 159 -1.76 4.21 -10.99
C ILE A 159 -1.12 4.03 -12.37
N ARG A 160 0.15 3.63 -12.40
CA ARG A 160 0.87 3.24 -13.62
C ARG A 160 1.75 2.01 -13.37
N PRO A 161 2.00 1.15 -14.36
CA PRO A 161 3.04 0.13 -14.21
C PRO A 161 4.43 0.76 -14.25
N THR A 162 5.35 0.29 -13.38
CA THR A 162 6.76 0.70 -13.44
C THR A 162 7.45 0.18 -14.70
N ARG A 163 7.15 -1.07 -15.06
CA ARG A 163 7.66 -1.74 -16.27
C ARG A 163 6.48 -2.30 -17.06
N GLN A 164 6.26 -3.60 -16.95
CA GLN A 164 5.14 -4.30 -17.57
C GLN A 164 3.96 -4.36 -16.59
N ALA A 165 2.78 -3.98 -17.06
CA ALA A 165 1.54 -4.14 -16.31
C ALA A 165 1.30 -5.64 -16.07
N SER A 166 1.40 -6.06 -14.80
CA SER A 166 1.41 -7.46 -14.39
C SER A 166 0.18 -7.80 -13.56
N LEU A 167 0.30 -8.31 -12.33
CA LEU A 167 -0.86 -8.57 -11.48
C LEU A 167 -1.14 -7.35 -10.61
N LEU A 168 -2.37 -6.83 -10.64
CA LEU A 168 -2.85 -5.74 -9.80
C LEU A 168 -4.17 -6.15 -9.11
N TYR A 169 -4.16 -6.05 -7.79
CA TYR A 169 -5.33 -6.24 -6.94
C TYR A 169 -5.62 -4.96 -6.18
N LEU A 170 -6.81 -4.40 -6.35
CA LEU A 170 -7.22 -3.13 -5.74
C LEU A 170 -8.50 -3.32 -4.92
N SER A 171 -8.46 -2.97 -3.64
CA SER A 171 -9.66 -2.87 -2.81
C SER A 171 -9.82 -1.42 -2.37
N VAL A 172 -11.01 -0.85 -2.57
CA VAL A 172 -11.37 0.50 -2.13
C VAL A 172 -12.60 0.40 -1.24
N GLY A 173 -12.47 0.85 0.00
CA GLY A 173 -13.54 0.87 0.98
C GLY A 173 -14.53 2.02 0.79
N GLY A 174 -14.02 3.18 0.40
CA GLY A 174 -14.80 4.37 0.10
C GLY A 174 -15.23 4.47 -1.36
N PHE A 175 -15.28 5.71 -1.84
CA PHE A 175 -15.69 6.08 -3.17
C PHE A 175 -14.53 6.02 -4.17
N SER A 176 -14.81 5.56 -5.39
CA SER A 176 -13.92 5.72 -6.54
C SER A 176 -14.73 6.01 -7.80
N GLU A 177 -14.30 7.01 -8.56
CA GLU A 177 -14.90 7.32 -9.86
C GLU A 177 -14.72 6.16 -10.84
N HIS A 178 -15.78 5.81 -11.55
CA HIS A 178 -15.76 4.74 -12.53
C HIS A 178 -14.69 4.96 -13.60
N GLN A 179 -14.55 6.20 -14.07
CA GLN A 179 -13.53 6.57 -15.05
C GLN A 179 -12.12 6.29 -14.54
N ARG A 180 -11.84 6.55 -13.26
CA ARG A 180 -10.52 6.27 -12.67
C ARG A 180 -10.18 4.79 -12.73
N ILE A 181 -11.15 3.91 -12.46
CA ILE A 181 -10.95 2.46 -12.55
C ILE A 181 -10.79 1.99 -14.00
N CYS A 182 -11.54 2.57 -14.93
CA CYS A 182 -11.37 2.31 -16.37
C CYS A 182 -9.96 2.71 -16.85
N GLU A 183 -9.45 3.87 -16.44
CA GLU A 183 -8.10 4.31 -16.81
C GLU A 183 -7.01 3.35 -16.33
N ILE A 184 -7.22 2.65 -15.20
CA ILE A 184 -6.32 1.61 -14.70
C ILE A 184 -6.48 0.33 -15.51
N ALA A 185 -7.72 -0.08 -15.79
CA ALA A 185 -8.00 -1.25 -16.62
C ALA A 185 -7.36 -1.15 -18.02
N ASP A 186 -7.38 0.04 -18.61
CA ASP A 186 -6.84 0.32 -19.94
C ASP A 186 -5.30 0.24 -20.02
N LEU A 187 -4.61 0.15 -18.87
CA LEU A 187 -3.15 -0.04 -18.82
C LEU A 187 -2.70 -1.44 -19.23
N GLY A 188 -3.63 -2.40 -19.36
CA GLY A 188 -3.32 -3.73 -19.88
C GLY A 188 -2.53 -4.62 -18.93
N TYR A 189 -2.80 -4.53 -17.61
CA TYR A 189 -2.29 -5.47 -16.61
C TYR A 189 -2.59 -6.91 -16.98
N THR A 190 -1.67 -7.87 -16.73
CA THR A 190 -1.85 -9.34 -16.85
C THR A 190 -2.91 -9.93 -15.90
N GLU A 191 -3.23 -9.26 -14.80
CA GLU A 191 -4.48 -9.46 -14.04
C GLU A 191 -4.86 -8.11 -13.43
N PHE A 192 -6.11 -7.65 -13.58
CA PHE A 192 -6.61 -6.51 -12.81
C PHE A 192 -7.93 -6.86 -12.16
N ASN A 193 -7.91 -7.01 -10.84
CA ASN A 193 -9.12 -7.24 -10.04
C ASN A 193 -9.32 -6.08 -9.09
N ALA A 194 -10.51 -5.47 -9.10
CA ALA A 194 -10.87 -4.45 -8.12
C ALA A 194 -12.21 -4.68 -7.41
N SER A 195 -12.30 -4.25 -6.16
CA SER A 195 -13.55 -4.17 -5.39
C SER A 195 -13.71 -2.74 -4.89
N ILE A 196 -14.80 -2.09 -5.28
CA ILE A 196 -15.06 -0.68 -4.99
C ILE A 196 -16.29 -0.57 -4.08
N GLY A 197 -16.16 0.12 -2.96
CA GLY A 197 -17.23 0.36 -2.00
C GLY A 197 -18.38 1.16 -2.63
N ALA A 198 -18.10 2.37 -3.10
CA ALA A 198 -19.06 3.25 -3.77
C ALA A 198 -18.48 3.84 -5.07
N SER A 199 -19.35 4.18 -6.03
CA SER A 199 -18.95 4.77 -7.30
C SER A 199 -20.08 5.62 -7.88
N ASP A 200 -19.76 6.44 -8.88
CA ASP A 200 -20.69 7.21 -9.69
C ASP A 200 -21.43 6.35 -10.74
N THR A 201 -21.11 5.05 -10.80
CA THR A 201 -21.85 4.05 -11.57
C THR A 201 -22.67 3.13 -10.65
N ALA A 202 -23.64 2.44 -11.23
CA ALA A 202 -24.51 1.54 -10.48
C ALA A 202 -23.73 0.36 -9.85
N PRO A 203 -24.18 -0.16 -8.70
CA PRO A 203 -23.64 -1.41 -8.15
C PRO A 203 -23.74 -2.58 -9.13
N GLY A 204 -22.66 -3.36 -9.27
CA GLY A 204 -22.60 -4.47 -10.23
C GLY A 204 -21.19 -4.93 -10.56
N TYR A 205 -21.09 -5.87 -11.51
CA TYR A 205 -19.83 -6.40 -12.03
C TYR A 205 -19.47 -5.76 -13.37
N TYR A 206 -18.25 -5.26 -13.46
CA TYR A 206 -17.70 -4.55 -14.59
C TYR A 206 -16.43 -5.23 -15.12
N PRO A 207 -16.07 -5.03 -16.40
CA PRO A 207 -16.88 -4.35 -17.42
C PRO A 207 -18.17 -5.14 -17.70
N LEU A 208 -19.24 -4.53 -18.20
CA LEU A 208 -20.52 -5.23 -18.42
C LEU A 208 -20.48 -6.13 -19.67
N ASP A 209 -19.70 -5.75 -20.67
CA ASP A 209 -19.58 -6.51 -21.92
C ASP A 209 -18.60 -7.69 -21.76
N TRP A 210 -19.08 -8.88 -22.12
CA TRP A 210 -18.28 -10.10 -22.17
C TRP A 210 -17.09 -10.02 -23.11
N SER A 211 -17.15 -9.22 -24.18
CA SER A 211 -16.02 -9.02 -25.09
C SER A 211 -14.83 -8.32 -24.41
N GLN A 212 -15.12 -7.43 -23.46
CA GLN A 212 -14.14 -6.73 -22.61
C GLN A 212 -13.69 -7.59 -21.42
N ARG A 213 -14.43 -8.68 -21.15
CA ARG A 213 -14.07 -9.73 -20.17
C ARG A 213 -13.34 -10.90 -20.83
N ARG A 214 -12.83 -10.82 -22.06
CA ARG A 214 -12.21 -11.97 -22.75
C ARG A 214 -10.71 -12.12 -22.48
N THR A 215 -10.31 -13.35 -22.22
CA THR A 215 -8.93 -13.82 -22.11
C THR A 215 -8.61 -14.26 -23.52
N ASP A 216 -7.84 -13.46 -24.25
CA ASP A 216 -7.25 -13.92 -25.49
C ASP A 216 -5.74 -14.10 -25.26
N LYS A 217 -5.21 -15.23 -25.74
CA LYS A 217 -3.76 -15.56 -25.72
C LYS A 217 -3.06 -15.51 -24.35
N GLY A 218 -3.77 -15.79 -23.25
CA GLY A 218 -3.17 -15.93 -21.92
C GLY A 218 -2.83 -14.61 -21.21
N MET A 219 -3.39 -13.49 -21.64
CA MET A 219 -3.23 -12.18 -21.00
C MET A 219 -4.57 -11.73 -20.40
N SER A 220 -4.54 -11.37 -19.11
CA SER A 220 -5.53 -10.75 -18.23
C SER A 220 -6.94 -10.39 -18.63
N HIS A 221 -7.78 -10.38 -17.59
CA HIS A 221 -9.01 -9.63 -17.53
C HIS A 221 -8.92 -8.50 -16.52
N ALA A 222 -9.32 -7.29 -16.93
CA ALA A 222 -9.81 -6.30 -16.00
C ALA A 222 -11.20 -6.71 -15.53
N ARG A 223 -11.39 -6.88 -14.22
CA ARG A 223 -12.69 -7.13 -13.60
C ARG A 223 -12.77 -6.30 -12.33
N TRP A 224 -13.89 -5.62 -12.16
CA TRP A 224 -14.16 -4.96 -10.90
C TRP A 224 -15.62 -5.05 -10.52
N CYS A 225 -15.91 -4.85 -9.24
CA CYS A 225 -17.27 -4.70 -8.79
C CYS A 225 -17.46 -3.40 -8.02
N VAL A 226 -18.66 -2.85 -8.12
CA VAL A 226 -19.16 -1.77 -7.25
C VAL A 226 -20.17 -2.40 -6.31
N GLN A 227 -19.99 -2.21 -5.00
CA GLN A 227 -20.82 -2.84 -3.99
C GLN A 227 -22.22 -2.22 -3.95
N ARG A 228 -23.20 -3.03 -3.54
CA ARG A 228 -24.52 -2.51 -3.20
C ARG A 228 -24.43 -1.88 -1.82
N ASP A 229 -24.96 -0.68 -1.69
CA ASP A 229 -24.99 0.04 -0.43
C ASP A 229 -25.83 -0.76 0.58
N SER A 230 -25.17 -1.42 1.53
CA SER A 230 -25.82 -2.28 2.52
C SER A 230 -26.40 -1.50 3.71
N ARG A 231 -26.36 -0.17 3.66
CA ARG A 231 -26.92 0.74 4.68
C ARG A 231 -28.32 1.25 4.34
N ALA A 232 -28.94 0.75 3.28
CA ALA A 232 -30.29 1.13 2.85
C ALA A 232 -31.39 0.13 3.29
N GLU A 233 -31.08 -0.84 4.15
CA GLU A 233 -32.05 -1.78 4.75
C GLU A 233 -32.10 -1.65 6.27
#